data_AF-T1GDR5-F1
#
_entry.id   AF-T1GDR5-F1
#
_cell.length_a   1.000
_cell.length_b   1.000
_cell.length_c   1.000
_cell.angle_alpha   90.00
_cell.angle_beta   90.00
_cell.angle_gamma   90.00
#
_symmetry.space_group_name_H-M   'P 1'
#
loop_
_entity.id
_entity.type
_entity.pdbx_description
1 polymer ?
#
loop_
_entity_poly.entity_id
_entity_poly.type
_entity_poly.pdbx_seq_one_letter_code
_entity_poly.pdbx_strand_id
1 'polypeptide(L)'
;MKKGLGEIFPASEVITSETLTLLTLKCDADELEDSEKNASNFVLAAREITSRLRLHGYWSDFINPFSGKPFYTWTSGKKTAMESRFKGLGIELENVNECTVIKPVPSNVFSACIFTTAPSDEKTLKELLEE
;
A
#
# COMPACT_ATOMS: atom_id res chain seq x y z
N MET A 1 -14.15 3.36 -2.77
CA MET A 1 -12.68 3.29 -2.95
C MET A 1 -12.26 2.85 -4.35
N LYS A 2 -12.74 1.71 -4.88
CA LYS A 2 -12.29 1.13 -6.17
C LYS A 2 -12.32 2.09 -7.38
N LYS A 3 -13.36 2.92 -7.53
CA LYS A 3 -13.50 3.86 -8.68
C LYS A 3 -12.34 4.85 -8.81
N GLY A 4 -11.75 5.32 -7.71
CA GLY A 4 -10.59 6.22 -7.74
C GLY A 4 -9.25 5.52 -7.88
N LEU A 5 -9.20 4.20 -7.66
CA LEU A 5 -7.95 3.44 -7.71
C LEU A 5 -7.50 3.20 -9.16
N GLY A 6 -8.44 3.00 -10.09
CA GLY A 6 -8.13 2.90 -11.53
C GLY A 6 -7.56 4.19 -12.13
N GLU A 7 -7.81 5.35 -11.51
CA GLU A 7 -7.18 6.63 -11.90
C GLU A 7 -5.71 6.70 -11.46
N ILE A 8 -5.37 6.05 -10.35
CA ILE A 8 -4.03 6.02 -9.78
C ILE A 8 -3.21 4.90 -10.42
N PHE A 9 -3.81 3.72 -10.60
CA PHE A 9 -3.21 2.56 -11.22
C PHE A 9 -4.05 2.18 -12.46
N PRO A 10 -3.71 2.71 -13.65
CA PRO A 10 -4.39 2.37 -14.90
C PRO A 10 -3.95 0.99 -15.43
N ALA A 11 -3.78 0.02 -14.53
CA ALA A 11 -3.51 -1.37 -14.88
C ALA A 11 -4.83 -2.07 -15.20
N SER A 12 -4.87 -2.85 -16.28
CA SER A 12 -6.10 -3.54 -16.69
C SER A 12 -6.60 -4.47 -15.59
N GLU A 13 -5.69 -5.10 -14.87
CA GLU A 13 -5.92 -6.02 -13.76
C GLU A 13 -6.66 -5.32 -12.60
N VAL A 14 -6.39 -4.04 -12.36
CA VAL A 14 -7.08 -3.23 -11.34
C VAL A 14 -8.51 -2.92 -11.76
N ILE A 15 -8.72 -2.70 -13.07
CA ILE A 15 -10.02 -2.35 -13.64
C ILE A 15 -10.91 -3.59 -13.76
N THR A 16 -10.35 -4.73 -14.16
CA THR A 16 -11.08 -5.98 -14.42
C THR A 16 -11.29 -6.83 -13.17
N SER A 17 -10.38 -6.77 -12.19
CA SER A 17 -10.52 -7.59 -10.98
C SER A 17 -11.77 -7.20 -10.19
N GLU A 18 -12.55 -8.16 -9.70
CA GLU A 18 -13.73 -7.90 -8.88
C GLU A 18 -13.34 -7.38 -7.48
N THR A 19 -12.29 -7.95 -6.91
CA THR A 19 -11.76 -7.63 -5.58
C THR A 19 -10.33 -7.12 -5.66
N LEU A 20 -9.95 -6.28 -4.70
CA LEU A 20 -8.57 -5.80 -4.55
C LEU A 20 -8.23 -5.83 -3.07
N THR A 21 -7.05 -6.35 -2.77
CA THR A 21 -6.53 -6.50 -1.42
C THR A 21 -5.58 -5.35 -1.12
N LEU A 22 -5.75 -4.75 0.06
CA LEU A 22 -4.89 -3.71 0.59
C LEU A 22 -4.05 -4.28 1.72
N LEU A 23 -2.76 -4.46 1.47
CA LEU A 23 -1.78 -4.86 2.48
C LEU A 23 -1.24 -3.60 3.14
N THR A 24 -1.43 -3.47 4.44
CA THR A 24 -0.86 -2.34 5.22
C THR A 24 0.38 -2.82 5.95
N LEU A 25 1.52 -2.23 5.59
CA LEU A 25 2.79 -2.42 6.29
C LEU A 25 2.90 -1.38 7.38
N LYS A 26 3.04 -1.85 8.62
CA LYS A 26 3.36 -1.04 9.78
C LYS A 26 4.79 -1.35 10.20
N CYS A 27 5.58 -0.32 10.43
CA CYS A 27 6.91 -0.42 11.01
C CYS A 27 6.96 0.54 12.19
N ASP A 28 7.53 0.08 13.30
CA ASP A 28 7.87 0.97 14.40
C ASP A 28 8.86 2.00 13.86
N ALA A 29 8.42 3.25 13.79
CA ALA A 29 9.28 4.35 13.41
C ALA A 29 10.04 4.73 14.67
N ASP A 30 11.36 4.54 14.66
CA ASP A 30 12.21 5.19 15.62
C ASP A 30 12.03 6.70 15.45
N GLU A 31 11.47 7.38 16.46
CA GLU A 31 11.26 8.84 16.45
C GLU A 31 12.58 9.62 16.30
N LEU A 32 13.70 8.95 16.57
CA LEU A 32 15.07 9.44 16.42
C LEU A 32 15.64 9.20 15.00
N GLU A 33 15.04 8.31 14.21
CA GLU A 33 15.46 8.06 12.83
C GLU A 33 14.78 9.03 11.85
N ASP A 34 15.52 9.44 10.83
CA ASP A 34 14.99 10.32 9.79
C ASP A 34 13.81 9.64 9.05
N SER A 35 12.73 10.39 8.86
CA SER A 35 11.59 10.03 8.03
C SER A 35 11.99 9.45 6.66
N GLU A 36 13.11 9.89 6.09
CA GLU A 36 13.67 9.38 4.85
C GLU A 36 14.16 7.93 4.97
N LYS A 37 14.76 7.56 6.11
CA LYS A 37 15.23 6.19 6.37
C LYS A 37 14.07 5.22 6.54
N ASN A 38 13.03 5.62 7.26
CA ASN A 38 11.79 4.85 7.39
C ASN A 38 11.10 4.64 6.03
N ALA A 39 11.03 5.69 5.20
CA ALA A 39 10.49 5.60 3.85
C ALA A 39 11.34 4.69 2.95
N SER A 40 12.68 4.73 3.07
CA SER A 40 13.60 3.85 2.33
C SER A 40 13.41 2.37 2.70
N ASN A 41 13.33 2.07 4.01
CA ASN A 41 13.07 0.72 4.51
C ASN A 41 11.73 0.18 3.99
N PHE A 42 10.68 1.02 4.00
CA PHE A 42 9.39 0.66 3.41
C PHE A 42 9.52 0.33 1.93
N VAL A 43 10.22 1.16 1.14
CA VAL A 43 10.40 0.90 -0.30
C VAL A 43 11.09 -0.44 -0.53
N LEU A 44 12.09 -0.80 0.28
CA LEU A 44 12.76 -2.10 0.18
C LEU A 44 11.79 -3.26 0.46
N ALA A 45 11.06 -3.20 1.57
CA ALA A 45 10.08 -4.23 1.93
C ALA A 45 8.94 -4.35 0.91
N ALA A 46 8.40 -3.20 0.46
CA ALA A 46 7.30 -3.15 -0.50
C ALA A 46 7.70 -3.69 -1.87
N ARG A 47 8.95 -3.46 -2.30
CA ARG A 47 9.48 -4.06 -3.53
C ARG A 47 9.56 -5.58 -3.43
N GLU A 48 10.05 -6.12 -2.33
CA GLU A 48 10.15 -7.56 -2.12
C GLU A 48 8.77 -8.22 -2.16
N ILE A 49 7.83 -7.72 -1.35
CA ILE A 49 6.45 -8.22 -1.30
C ILE A 49 5.76 -8.12 -2.67
N THR A 50 5.91 -6.97 -3.33
CA THR A 50 5.32 -6.76 -4.67
C THR A 50 5.93 -7.72 -5.69
N SER A 51 7.24 -7.96 -5.61
CA SER A 51 7.94 -8.90 -6.50
C SER A 51 7.41 -10.32 -6.31
N ARG A 52 7.30 -10.82 -5.08
CA ARG A 52 6.76 -12.16 -4.81
C ARG A 52 5.33 -12.32 -5.31
N LEU A 53 4.45 -11.38 -4.98
CA LEU A 53 3.06 -11.42 -5.45
C LEU A 53 2.97 -11.46 -6.99
N ARG A 54 3.83 -10.70 -7.69
CA ARG A 54 3.93 -10.72 -9.14
C ARG A 54 4.47 -12.04 -9.69
N LEU A 55 5.43 -12.67 -9.01
CA LEU A 55 5.95 -13.99 -9.39
C LEU A 55 4.85 -15.07 -9.33
N HIS A 56 3.92 -14.96 -8.37
CA HIS A 56 2.74 -15.83 -8.28
C HIS A 56 1.59 -15.44 -9.22
N GLY A 57 1.80 -14.47 -10.12
CA GLY A 57 0.82 -14.09 -11.15
C GLY A 57 -0.21 -13.05 -10.72
N TYR A 58 -0.05 -12.44 -9.54
CA TYR A 58 -0.93 -11.37 -9.09
C TYR A 58 -0.40 -10.00 -9.53
N TRP A 59 -1.30 -9.11 -9.95
CA TRP A 59 -0.93 -7.71 -10.04
C TRP A 59 -0.69 -7.18 -8.63
N SER A 60 0.41 -6.47 -8.43
CA SER A 60 0.72 -5.82 -7.16
C SER A 60 1.51 -4.53 -7.40
N ASP A 61 1.18 -3.44 -6.70
CA ASP A 61 1.90 -2.17 -6.79
C ASP A 61 1.71 -1.35 -5.52
N PHE A 62 2.54 -0.32 -5.32
CA PHE A 62 2.47 0.58 -4.18
C PHE A 62 2.78 2.01 -4.59
N ILE A 63 2.44 2.98 -3.73
CA ILE A 63 2.79 4.38 -3.95
C ILE A 63 4.18 4.63 -3.38
N ASN A 64 5.09 5.12 -4.22
CA ASN A 64 6.41 5.53 -3.80
C ASN A 64 6.29 6.76 -2.88
N PRO A 65 6.76 6.68 -1.61
CA PRO A 65 6.60 7.76 -0.64
C PRO A 65 7.38 9.03 -1.02
N PHE A 66 8.44 8.92 -1.82
CA PHE A 66 9.26 10.05 -2.26
C PHE A 66 8.64 10.82 -3.43
N SER A 67 7.94 10.12 -4.34
CA SER A 67 7.39 10.72 -5.56
C SER A 67 5.87 10.91 -5.52
N GLY A 68 5.17 10.22 -4.63
CA GLY A 68 3.71 10.18 -4.58
C GLY A 68 3.06 9.49 -5.78
N LYS A 69 3.82 8.73 -6.57
CA LYS A 69 3.36 8.02 -7.76
C LYS A 69 3.39 6.50 -7.55
N PRO A 70 2.61 5.71 -8.30
CA PRO A 70 2.81 4.27 -8.39
C PRO A 70 4.27 3.92 -8.66
N PHE A 71 4.80 2.90 -8.00
CA PHE A 71 6.20 2.52 -8.11
C PHE A 71 6.47 1.82 -9.46
N TYR A 72 5.58 0.92 -9.87
CA TYR A 72 5.76 0.15 -11.10
C TYR A 72 4.83 0.58 -12.24
N THR A 73 3.60 1.02 -11.94
CA THR A 73 2.65 1.42 -12.96
C THR A 73 3.01 2.81 -13.49
N TRP A 74 3.42 2.88 -14.76
CA TRP A 74 3.69 4.17 -15.37
C TRP A 74 2.39 4.97 -15.57
N THR A 75 2.32 6.16 -14.99
CA THR A 75 1.21 7.10 -15.20
C THR A 75 1.73 8.38 -15.85
N SER A 76 1.19 8.71 -17.03
CA SER A 76 1.48 9.98 -17.74
C SER A 76 0.67 11.16 -17.17
N GLY A 77 -0.14 10.92 -16.14
CA GLY A 77 -1.05 11.89 -15.53
C GLY A 77 -0.35 12.91 -14.62
N LYS A 78 -0.98 14.08 -14.48
CA LYS A 78 -0.64 15.13 -13.50
C LYS A 78 -0.36 14.49 -12.14
N LYS A 79 0.64 15.00 -11.41
CA LYS A 79 0.86 14.68 -9.98
C LYS A 79 -0.51 14.60 -9.32
N THR A 80 -0.98 13.39 -9.02
CA THR A 80 -2.28 13.21 -8.39
C THR A 80 -2.28 14.11 -7.17
N ALA A 81 -3.36 14.86 -6.93
CA ALA A 81 -3.52 15.77 -5.81
C ALA A 81 -3.51 14.98 -4.49
N MET A 82 -2.32 14.51 -4.15
CA MET A 82 -2.00 13.40 -3.28
C MET A 82 -0.84 13.77 -2.35
N GLU A 83 -0.45 15.06 -2.36
CA GLU A 83 0.46 15.64 -1.38
C GLU A 83 -0.10 15.57 0.06
N SER A 84 -1.38 15.20 0.24
CA SER A 84 -2.03 15.14 1.56
C SER A 84 -2.75 13.84 1.89
N ARG A 85 -2.90 12.88 0.96
CA ARG A 85 -3.74 11.69 1.21
C ARG A 85 -2.97 10.37 1.40
N PHE A 86 -1.69 10.31 1.01
CA PHE A 86 -0.92 9.05 1.03
C PHE A 86 0.54 9.23 1.49
N LYS A 87 0.89 10.36 2.10
CA LYS A 87 2.13 10.50 2.89
C LYS A 87 1.96 9.72 4.21
N GLY A 88 2.04 8.40 4.12
CA GLY A 88 1.60 7.51 5.18
C GLY A 88 0.10 7.70 5.42
N LEU A 89 -0.69 6.64 5.30
CA LEU A 89 -2.02 6.71 5.87
C LEU A 89 -1.80 6.66 7.36
N GLY A 90 -1.47 7.81 7.96
CA GLY A 90 -1.40 8.03 9.39
C GLY A 90 -2.79 7.92 9.98
N ILE A 91 -3.55 6.93 9.52
CA ILE A 91 -4.87 6.53 9.91
C ILE A 91 -4.94 5.01 10.07
N GLU A 92 -5.40 4.57 11.23
CA GLU A 92 -5.73 3.19 11.56
C GLU A 92 -7.23 3.00 11.41
N LEU A 93 -7.62 1.87 10.80
CA LEU A 93 -9.02 1.47 10.69
C LEU A 93 -9.35 0.47 11.81
N GLU A 94 -10.30 0.82 12.66
CA GLU A 94 -10.76 -0.06 13.75
C GLU A 94 -12.25 -0.36 13.56
N ASN A 95 -12.65 -1.63 13.70
CA ASN A 95 -14.05 -2.01 13.67
C ASN A 95 -14.62 -1.98 15.09
N VAL A 96 -15.55 -1.07 15.35
CA VAL A 96 -16.23 -0.90 16.64
C VAL A 96 -17.73 -0.95 16.40
N ASN A 97 -18.42 -1.96 16.97
CA ASN A 97 -19.88 -2.10 16.89
C ASN A 97 -20.42 -1.91 15.46
N GLU A 98 -19.90 -2.69 14.50
CA GLU A 98 -20.26 -2.66 13.08
C GLU A 98 -19.92 -1.36 12.33
N CYS A 99 -19.25 -0.40 12.98
CA CYS A 99 -18.75 0.82 12.37
C CYS A 99 -17.23 0.73 12.12
N THR A 100 -16.75 1.26 11.00
CA THR A 100 -15.32 1.44 10.73
C THR A 100 -14.88 2.83 11.18
N VAL A 101 -14.08 2.90 12.23
CA VAL A 101 -13.51 4.12 12.81
C VAL A 101 -12.15 4.41 12.19
N ILE A 102 -11.92 5.67 11.80
CA ILE A 102 -10.65 6.15 11.26
C ILE A 102 -9.92 6.94 12.36
N LYS A 103 -8.84 6.40 12.92
CA LYS A 103 -8.03 7.03 13.97
C LYS A 103 -6.68 7.48 13.42
N PRO A 104 -6.02 8.53 13.92
CA PRO A 104 -4.64 8.81 13.55
C PRO A 104 -3.69 7.68 13.98
N VAL A 105 -2.72 7.31 13.14
CA VAL A 105 -1.62 6.43 13.52
C VAL A 105 -0.69 7.21 14.46
N PRO A 106 -0.22 6.61 15.57
CA PRO A 106 0.77 7.21 16.46
C PRO A 106 1.99 7.77 15.71
N SER A 107 2.57 8.88 16.21
CA SER A 107 3.74 9.54 15.60
C SER A 107 4.97 8.64 15.43
N ASN A 108 5.04 7.58 16.22
CA ASN A 108 6.11 6.58 16.24
C ASN A 108 5.85 5.38 15.32
N VAL A 109 4.91 5.45 14.37
CA VAL A 109 4.64 4.33 13.46
C VAL A 109 4.59 4.81 12.01
N PHE A 110 5.45 4.24 11.18
CA PHE A 110 5.40 4.43 9.73
C PHE A 110 4.44 3.40 9.14
N SER A 111 3.38 3.87 8.47
CA SER A 111 2.37 3.03 7.83
C SER A 111 2.24 3.33 6.34
N ALA A 112 2.33 2.32 5.49
CA ALA A 112 2.12 2.47 4.06
C ALA A 112 1.51 1.21 3.43
N CYS A 113 0.95 1.37 2.23
CA CYS A 113 0.08 0.36 1.65
C CYS A 113 0.61 -0.20 0.32
N ILE A 114 0.39 -1.50 0.14
CA ILE A 114 0.56 -2.23 -1.12
C ILE A 114 -0.82 -2.67 -1.59
N PHE A 115 -1.09 -2.52 -2.88
CA PHE A 115 -2.33 -2.91 -3.53
C PHE A 115 -2.06 -4.15 -4.36
N THR A 116 -2.95 -5.15 -4.29
CA THR A 116 -2.77 -6.39 -5.04
C THR A 116 -4.10 -7.02 -5.45
N THR A 117 -4.09 -7.83 -6.50
CA THR A 117 -5.21 -8.72 -6.87
C THR A 117 -5.15 -10.07 -6.15
N ALA A 118 -4.13 -10.32 -5.32
CA ALA A 118 -4.07 -11.52 -4.50
C ALA A 118 -5.25 -11.60 -3.51
N PRO A 119 -5.73 -12.81 -3.17
CA PRO A 119 -6.78 -12.99 -2.17
C PRO A 119 -6.41 -12.37 -0.82
N SER A 120 -7.40 -11.85 -0.09
CA SER A 120 -7.20 -11.27 1.25
C SER A 120 -7.15 -12.31 2.38
N ASP A 121 -7.16 -13.60 2.03
CA ASP A 121 -7.06 -14.70 2.99
C ASP A 121 -5.67 -14.72 3.63
N GLU A 122 -5.62 -14.64 4.97
CA GLU A 122 -4.36 -14.49 5.72
C GLU A 122 -3.40 -15.66 5.48
N LYS A 123 -3.94 -16.89 5.44
CA LYS A 123 -3.13 -18.10 5.24
C LYS A 123 -2.49 -18.07 3.85
N THR A 124 -3.30 -17.79 2.83
CA THR A 124 -2.85 -17.67 1.44
C THR A 124 -1.78 -16.58 1.30
N LEU A 125 -1.99 -15.41 1.92
CA LEU A 125 -1.01 -14.32 1.87
C LEU A 125 0.30 -14.69 2.56
N LYS A 126 0.27 -15.40 3.69
CA LYS A 126 1.48 -15.88 4.35
C LYS A 126 2.27 -16.84 3.47
N GLU A 127 1.59 -17.83 2.88
CA GLU A 127 2.20 -18.80 1.96
C GLU A 127 2.89 -18.09 0.76
N LEU A 128 2.24 -17.08 0.18
CA LEU A 128 2.79 -16.29 -0.93
C LEU A 128 3.98 -15.39 -0.55
N LEU A 129 4.19 -15.11 0.74
CA LEU A 129 5.22 -14.20 1.24
C LEU A 129 6.36 -14.90 1.98
N GLU A 130 6.22 -16.19 2.30
CA GLU A 130 7.22 -16.98 3.02
C GLU A 130 8.12 -17.83 2.11
N GLU A 131 7.73 -18.07 0.85
CA GLU A 131 8.57 -18.73 -0.20
C GLU A 131 9.64 -17.82 -0.79
#